data_AF-A0A2M6WH86-F1
#
_entry.id   AF-A0A2M6WH86-F1
#
_cell.length_a   1.000
_cell.length_b   1.000
_cell.length_c   1.000
_cell.angle_alpha   90.00
_cell.angle_beta   90.00
_cell.angle_gamma   90.00
#
_symmetry.space_group_name_H-M   'P 1'
#
loop_
_entity.id
_entity.type
_entity.pdbx_description
1 polymer ?
#
loop_
_entity_poly.entity_id
_entity_poly.type
_entity_poly.pdbx_seq_one_letter_code
_entity_poly.pdbx_strand_id
1 'polypeptide(L)'
;METEGIKYTGSKREIIPTLLELVRPLNVRTVFDGFTGTTRVAQAFKKAGYTVYANDVAVWSKIFGDCYLVNQKPAIYYQPILDRLNKIPGKRGWFSEHYGGEPNGGSAVNGDGKKKMWQFHNTMKLDAIREEIDNIAKDEVEKSVLLTSLIIAMDKVDSSVGHHVSYLKRWAPRAYNTMRMVVPKLIIDDKKHKIFNNEIFDLLDDVKVDLAYFDPPYGSSNELMPPSRVRYASYYHLWKTVCLNDKPKVVGVADRREDVGDVVAGSIFEDFRKNEDGRYIVIDALKKLIDKTNAKYIVLSYNNNGRATFDAITGILRELKMKCSILEMDYRKNVMATMAWTNEWLSSGHEDIKNKEFLFLIQKDKSAKPVADFKIEKINLRESVPVGQKKLALF
;
A
#
# COMPACT_ATOMS: atom_id res chain seq x y z
N MET A 1 -11.30 -1.97 14.64
CA MET A 1 -9.89 -2.22 14.98
C MET A 1 -9.03 -1.12 14.39
N GLU A 2 -8.13 -0.52 15.16
CA GLU A 2 -7.27 0.58 14.67
C GLU A 2 -5.95 0.05 14.11
N THR A 3 -5.50 0.58 12.97
CA THR A 3 -4.19 0.31 12.34
C THR A 3 -3.50 1.62 12.00
N GLU A 4 -2.17 1.61 11.94
CA GLU A 4 -1.36 2.80 11.66
C GLU A 4 -0.71 2.71 10.28
N GLY A 5 -0.51 3.85 9.63
CA GLY A 5 0.12 3.96 8.32
C GLY A 5 0.04 5.39 7.79
N ILE A 6 0.76 5.66 6.71
CA ILE A 6 0.78 6.95 6.01
C ILE A 6 -0.40 7.10 5.04
N LYS A 7 -0.56 8.30 4.44
CA LYS A 7 -1.43 8.46 3.26
C LYS A 7 -0.98 7.49 2.16
N TYR A 8 -1.94 6.70 1.68
CA TYR A 8 -1.67 5.58 0.77
C TYR A 8 -2.87 5.29 -0.12
N THR A 9 -2.70 5.52 -1.43
CA THR A 9 -3.60 5.07 -2.50
C THR A 9 -3.80 3.57 -2.43
N GLY A 10 -5.07 3.16 -2.35
CA GLY A 10 -5.44 1.75 -2.20
C GLY A 10 -5.47 1.27 -0.75
N SER A 11 -5.30 2.15 0.25
CA SER A 11 -5.40 1.77 1.68
C SER A 11 -6.73 1.05 1.96
N LYS A 12 -6.67 -0.25 2.24
CA LYS A 12 -7.81 -1.13 2.55
C LYS A 12 -8.44 -0.92 3.94
N ARG A 13 -8.26 0.26 4.54
CA ARG A 13 -8.71 0.59 5.91
C ARG A 13 -10.21 0.31 6.11
N GLU A 14 -11.04 0.69 5.15
CA GLU A 14 -12.50 0.50 5.23
C GLU A 14 -12.93 -0.96 5.06
N ILE A 15 -12.09 -1.80 4.44
CA ILE A 15 -12.40 -3.19 4.10
C ILE A 15 -11.92 -4.18 5.17
N ILE A 16 -10.95 -3.77 6.01
CA ILE A 16 -10.40 -4.60 7.09
C ILE A 16 -11.47 -5.30 7.96
N PRO A 17 -12.54 -4.62 8.43
CA PRO A 17 -13.57 -5.28 9.23
C PRO A 17 -14.23 -6.43 8.46
N THR A 18 -14.66 -6.19 7.23
CA THR A 18 -15.26 -7.22 6.35
C THR A 18 -14.30 -8.36 6.07
N LEU A 19 -13.02 -8.06 5.82
CA LEU A 19 -11.99 -9.07 5.58
C LEU A 19 -11.81 -9.99 6.80
N LEU A 20 -11.79 -9.44 8.02
CA LEU A 20 -11.68 -10.24 9.24
C LEU A 20 -12.93 -11.10 9.49
N GLU A 21 -14.13 -10.58 9.21
CA GLU A 21 -15.38 -11.36 9.29
C GLU A 21 -15.40 -12.51 8.26
N LEU A 22 -14.91 -12.25 7.04
CA LEU A 22 -14.80 -13.26 5.98
C LEU A 22 -13.86 -14.41 6.37
N VAL A 23 -12.76 -14.11 7.06
CA VAL A 23 -11.75 -15.09 7.45
C VAL A 23 -12.08 -15.80 8.77
N ARG A 24 -12.77 -15.14 9.71
CA ARG A 24 -13.09 -15.70 11.04
C ARG A 24 -13.67 -17.13 11.05
N PRO A 25 -14.66 -17.49 10.20
CA PRO A 25 -15.24 -18.84 10.23
C PRO A 25 -14.31 -19.90 9.63
N LEU A 26 -13.20 -19.50 8.99
CA LEU A 26 -12.23 -20.42 8.42
C LEU A 26 -11.28 -20.92 9.52
N ASN A 27 -10.95 -22.20 9.51
CA ASN A 27 -9.92 -22.76 10.40
C ASN A 27 -8.52 -22.39 9.87
N VAL A 28 -8.15 -21.12 10.03
CA VAL A 28 -6.91 -20.48 9.55
C VAL A 28 -6.10 -20.01 10.75
N ARG A 29 -4.79 -20.28 10.74
CA ARG A 29 -3.85 -19.81 11.76
C ARG A 29 -2.75 -18.93 11.19
N THR A 30 -2.34 -19.21 9.96
CA THR A 30 -1.29 -18.49 9.23
C THR A 30 -1.87 -17.72 8.04
N VAL A 31 -1.49 -16.45 7.92
CA VAL A 31 -1.95 -15.56 6.85
C VAL A 31 -0.74 -14.98 6.12
N PHE A 32 -0.76 -15.00 4.79
CA PHE A 32 0.20 -14.31 3.95
C PHE A 32 -0.43 -13.07 3.30
N ASP A 33 0.05 -11.87 3.63
CA ASP A 33 -0.30 -10.61 2.96
C ASP A 33 0.75 -10.32 1.87
N GLY A 34 0.47 -10.69 0.63
CA GLY A 34 1.47 -10.72 -0.46
C GLY A 34 1.85 -9.35 -1.06
N PHE A 35 1.03 -8.32 -0.80
CA PHE A 35 1.20 -6.95 -1.29
C PHE A 35 0.85 -5.97 -0.17
N THR A 36 1.63 -6.03 0.91
CA THR A 36 1.23 -5.48 2.20
C THR A 36 1.18 -3.95 2.24
N GLY A 37 1.90 -3.26 1.34
CA GLY A 37 1.93 -1.82 1.28
C GLY A 37 2.30 -1.18 2.62
N THR A 38 1.40 -0.40 3.21
CA THR A 38 1.58 0.21 4.55
C THR A 38 1.35 -0.74 5.71
N THR A 39 1.17 -2.04 5.46
CA THR A 39 0.95 -3.13 6.42
C THR A 39 -0.38 -3.09 7.17
N ARG A 40 -1.36 -2.28 6.75
CA ARG A 40 -2.63 -2.16 7.49
C ARG A 40 -3.39 -3.49 7.58
N VAL A 41 -3.41 -4.29 6.52
CA VAL A 41 -4.07 -5.60 6.52
C VAL A 41 -3.30 -6.58 7.39
N ALA A 42 -1.98 -6.70 7.20
CA ALA A 42 -1.10 -7.48 8.06
C ALA A 42 -1.22 -7.14 9.56
N GLN A 43 -1.23 -5.85 9.91
CA GLN A 43 -1.45 -5.37 11.28
C GLN A 43 -2.79 -5.85 11.86
N ALA A 44 -3.86 -5.80 11.05
CA ALA A 44 -5.18 -6.22 11.49
C ALA A 44 -5.24 -7.74 11.75
N PHE A 45 -4.64 -8.55 10.87
CA PHE A 45 -4.52 -9.99 11.11
C PHE A 45 -3.65 -10.30 12.33
N LYS A 46 -2.53 -9.61 12.53
CA LYS A 46 -1.71 -9.78 13.74
C LYS A 46 -2.52 -9.48 15.01
N LYS A 47 -3.22 -8.34 15.05
CA LYS A 47 -4.09 -7.95 16.17
C LYS A 47 -5.27 -8.90 16.39
N ALA A 48 -5.74 -9.57 15.34
CA ALA A 48 -6.76 -10.61 15.42
C ALA A 48 -6.21 -11.98 15.85
N GLY A 49 -4.90 -12.08 16.14
CA GLY A 49 -4.28 -13.28 16.66
C GLY A 49 -3.82 -14.27 15.59
N TYR A 50 -3.56 -13.86 14.36
CA TYR A 50 -2.98 -14.74 13.33
C TYR A 50 -1.45 -14.64 13.30
N THR A 51 -0.78 -15.71 12.91
CA THR A 51 0.64 -15.61 12.52
C THR A 51 0.69 -15.04 11.11
N VAL A 52 1.30 -13.86 10.97
CA VAL A 52 1.30 -13.11 9.70
C VAL A 52 2.65 -13.14 9.03
N TYR A 53 2.66 -13.57 7.78
CA TYR A 53 3.72 -13.34 6.83
C TYR A 53 3.29 -12.21 5.91
N ALA A 54 4.17 -11.27 5.62
CA ALA A 54 3.87 -10.14 4.74
C ALA A 54 4.96 -9.99 3.68
N ASN A 55 4.62 -9.44 2.53
CA ASN A 55 5.57 -9.13 1.46
C ASN A 55 5.19 -7.82 0.75
N ASP A 56 6.19 -7.11 0.24
CA ASP A 56 6.04 -6.11 -0.81
C ASP A 56 7.38 -5.91 -1.51
N VAL A 57 7.39 -5.45 -2.76
CA VAL A 57 8.63 -5.06 -3.46
C VAL A 57 9.19 -3.75 -2.90
N ALA A 58 8.35 -2.90 -2.32
CA ALA A 58 8.77 -1.63 -1.77
C ALA A 58 9.54 -1.79 -0.44
N VAL A 59 10.78 -1.28 -0.40
CA VAL A 59 11.62 -1.32 0.82
C VAL A 59 10.94 -0.68 2.04
N TRP A 60 10.16 0.39 1.85
CA TRP A 60 9.48 1.06 2.94
C TRP A 60 8.35 0.22 3.56
N SER A 61 7.77 -0.72 2.80
CA SER A 61 6.83 -1.72 3.34
C SER A 61 7.53 -2.71 4.25
N LYS A 62 8.77 -3.11 3.92
CA LYS A 62 9.60 -3.93 4.80
C LYS A 62 9.86 -3.24 6.13
N ILE A 63 10.23 -1.96 6.08
CA ILE A 63 10.45 -1.11 7.26
C ILE A 63 9.18 -1.07 8.16
N PHE A 64 8.00 -0.90 7.57
CA PHE A 64 6.74 -0.98 8.33
C PHE A 64 6.48 -2.39 8.88
N GLY A 65 6.75 -3.43 8.11
CA GLY A 65 6.57 -4.81 8.55
C GLY A 65 7.49 -5.18 9.71
N ASP A 66 8.75 -4.77 9.68
CA ASP A 66 9.67 -4.94 10.79
C ASP A 66 9.17 -4.19 12.03
N CYS A 67 8.67 -2.96 11.87
CA CYS A 67 8.15 -2.14 12.97
C CYS A 67 6.88 -2.72 13.61
N TYR A 68 5.89 -3.13 12.83
CA TYR A 68 4.58 -3.52 13.36
C TYR A 68 4.42 -5.03 13.55
N LEU A 69 5.11 -5.85 12.77
CA LEU A 69 4.97 -7.30 12.79
C LEU A 69 6.11 -7.99 13.53
N VAL A 70 7.35 -7.57 13.33
CA VAL A 70 8.53 -8.29 13.87
C VAL A 70 9.00 -7.73 15.21
N ASN A 71 8.92 -6.41 15.43
CA ASN A 71 9.40 -5.79 16.66
C ASN A 71 8.74 -6.35 17.92
N GLN A 72 9.58 -6.61 18.93
CA GLN A 72 9.21 -7.11 20.25
C GLN A 72 9.53 -6.12 21.38
N LYS A 73 10.26 -5.04 21.10
CA LYS A 73 10.64 -4.04 22.11
C LYS A 73 9.44 -3.11 22.38
N PRO A 74 9.10 -2.81 23.66
CA PRO A 74 7.97 -1.97 24.02
C PRO A 74 8.21 -0.49 23.75
N ALA A 75 7.13 0.31 23.76
CA ALA A 75 7.21 1.75 23.50
C ALA A 75 8.17 2.49 24.45
N ILE A 76 8.23 2.07 25.72
CA ILE A 76 9.13 2.66 26.73
C ILE A 76 10.61 2.55 26.35
N TYR A 77 10.99 1.53 25.56
CA TYR A 77 12.35 1.38 25.06
C TYR A 77 12.70 2.49 24.05
N TYR A 78 11.78 2.82 23.14
CA TYR A 78 12.01 3.76 22.05
C TYR A 78 11.85 5.22 22.45
N GLN A 79 11.03 5.52 23.46
CA GLN A 79 10.68 6.89 23.82
C GLN A 79 11.92 7.78 24.09
N PRO A 80 12.92 7.37 24.90
CA PRO A 80 14.12 8.18 25.12
C PRO A 80 14.96 8.40 23.85
N ILE A 81 14.99 7.42 22.95
CA ILE A 81 15.72 7.51 21.67
C ILE A 81 15.06 8.57 20.78
N LEU A 82 13.73 8.52 20.65
CA LEU A 82 12.97 9.51 19.87
C LEU A 82 13.05 10.91 20.46
N ASP A 83 13.08 11.04 21.79
CA ASP A 83 13.24 12.33 22.46
C ASP A 83 14.61 12.96 22.17
N ARG A 84 15.68 12.15 22.07
CA ARG A 84 16.99 12.62 21.63
C ARG A 84 16.97 13.02 20.15
N LEU A 85 16.44 12.18 19.26
CA LEU A 85 16.35 12.47 17.83
C LEU A 85 15.57 13.77 17.54
N ASN A 86 14.44 13.99 18.23
CA ASN A 86 13.63 15.20 18.06
C ASN A 86 14.35 16.51 18.44
N LYS A 87 15.38 16.43 19.30
CA LYS A 87 16.20 17.57 19.76
C LYS A 87 17.37 17.90 18.84
N ILE A 88 17.67 17.05 17.86
CA ILE A 88 18.79 17.28 16.94
C ILE A 88 18.53 18.55 16.14
N PRO A 89 19.48 19.51 16.13
CA PRO A 89 19.40 20.67 15.26
C PRO A 89 19.34 20.24 13.79
N GLY A 90 18.44 20.85 13.02
CA GLY A 90 18.38 20.59 11.59
C GLY A 90 19.66 21.03 10.89
N LYS A 91 20.04 20.32 9.82
CA LYS A 91 21.18 20.66 8.97
C LYS A 91 20.77 20.61 7.51
N ARG A 92 21.47 21.35 6.65
CA ARG A 92 21.25 21.23 5.20
C ARG A 92 21.83 19.90 4.71
N GLY A 93 21.02 19.18 3.95
CA GLY A 93 21.41 17.98 3.21
C GLY A 93 20.54 17.78 1.97
N TRP A 94 20.58 16.55 1.44
CA TRP A 94 19.97 16.19 0.16
C TRP A 94 18.45 16.42 0.14
N PHE A 95 17.74 16.11 1.24
CA PHE A 95 16.29 16.34 1.30
C PHE A 95 15.95 17.83 1.29
N SER A 96 16.69 18.64 2.04
CA SER A 96 16.50 20.09 2.07
C SER A 96 16.79 20.75 0.72
N GLU A 97 17.80 20.27 -0.01
CA GLU A 97 18.16 20.77 -1.33
C GLU A 97 17.08 20.49 -2.38
N HIS A 98 16.58 19.24 -2.43
CA HIS A 98 15.64 18.84 -3.48
C HIS A 98 14.18 19.14 -3.14
N TYR A 99 13.76 18.96 -1.88
CA TYR A 99 12.35 18.99 -1.49
C TYR A 99 11.98 20.06 -0.46
N GLY A 100 12.96 20.83 0.02
CA GLY A 100 12.76 21.96 0.93
C GLY A 100 12.35 23.24 0.21
N GLY A 101 11.35 23.93 0.76
CA GLY A 101 10.90 25.24 0.29
C GLY A 101 10.75 26.26 1.40
N GLU A 102 10.89 27.53 1.05
CA GLU A 102 10.56 28.63 1.96
C GLU A 102 9.03 28.82 2.02
N PRO A 103 8.49 29.42 3.09
CA PRO A 103 7.06 29.72 3.19
C PRO A 103 6.52 30.60 2.05
N ASN A 104 7.34 31.47 1.46
CA ASN A 104 7.05 32.31 0.28
C ASN A 104 5.64 32.93 0.26
N GLY A 105 5.22 33.56 1.36
CA GLY A 105 3.88 34.18 1.48
C GLY A 105 2.72 33.19 1.29
N GLY A 106 2.94 31.90 1.56
CA GLY A 106 1.98 30.81 1.36
C GLY A 106 2.16 29.99 0.09
N SER A 107 3.05 30.41 -0.81
CA SER A 107 3.39 29.66 -2.02
C SER A 107 4.37 28.52 -1.71
N ALA A 108 4.08 27.32 -2.21
CA ALA A 108 5.02 26.20 -2.16
C ALA A 108 5.94 26.14 -3.39
N VAL A 109 5.84 27.13 -4.29
CA VAL A 109 6.70 27.26 -5.47
C VAL A 109 7.96 28.04 -5.08
N ASN A 110 9.13 27.47 -5.36
CA ASN A 110 10.43 28.10 -5.11
C ASN A 110 10.93 28.91 -6.31
N GLY A 111 12.08 29.57 -6.16
CA GLY A 111 12.72 30.36 -7.23
C GLY A 111 13.11 29.55 -8.48
N ASP A 112 13.22 28.22 -8.37
CA ASP A 112 13.40 27.30 -9.50
C ASP A 112 12.11 26.99 -10.27
N GLY A 113 10.97 27.58 -9.87
CA GLY A 113 9.65 27.34 -10.44
C GLY A 113 9.04 25.99 -10.05
N LYS A 114 9.71 25.18 -9.22
CA LYS A 114 9.22 23.88 -8.78
C LYS A 114 8.45 24.00 -7.47
N LYS A 115 7.46 23.14 -7.32
CA LYS A 115 6.73 22.99 -6.06
C LYS A 115 7.57 22.15 -5.10
N LYS A 116 7.56 22.48 -3.81
CA LYS A 116 8.28 21.75 -2.78
C LYS A 116 7.31 20.99 -1.88
N MET A 117 7.75 19.81 -1.41
CA MET A 117 6.90 18.93 -0.63
C MET A 117 6.83 19.35 0.84
N TRP A 118 7.94 19.89 1.36
CA TRP A 118 8.07 20.26 2.77
C TRP A 118 8.75 21.63 2.89
N GLN A 119 8.49 22.32 4.00
CA GLN A 119 9.22 23.52 4.34
C GLN A 119 10.62 23.20 4.87
N PHE A 120 11.56 24.13 4.70
CA PHE A 120 12.99 23.94 5.04
C PHE A 120 13.24 23.47 6.47
N HIS A 121 12.51 23.98 7.47
CA HIS A 121 12.70 23.57 8.86
C HIS A 121 12.44 22.08 9.09
N ASN A 122 11.54 21.48 8.31
CA ASN A 122 11.23 20.06 8.38
C ASN A 122 12.23 19.20 7.60
N THR A 123 12.65 19.63 6.41
CA THR A 123 13.63 18.87 5.62
C THR A 123 15.03 18.91 6.22
N MET A 124 15.43 20.02 6.83
CA MET A 124 16.71 20.09 7.55
C MET A 124 16.74 19.17 8.78
N LYS A 125 15.60 19.03 9.47
CA LYS A 125 15.46 18.03 10.54
C LYS A 125 15.50 16.61 9.99
N LEU A 126 14.83 16.34 8.88
CA LEU A 126 14.90 15.04 8.18
C LEU A 126 16.35 14.67 7.83
N ASP A 127 17.10 15.59 7.21
CA ASP A 127 18.51 15.38 6.85
C ASP A 127 19.37 15.02 8.08
N ALA A 128 19.21 15.76 9.19
CA ALA A 128 19.98 15.51 10.41
C ALA A 128 19.60 14.19 11.10
N ILE A 129 18.30 13.95 11.29
CA ILE A 129 17.79 12.78 11.99
C ILE A 129 18.06 11.51 11.19
N ARG A 130 17.90 11.55 9.86
CA ARG A 130 18.09 10.36 9.04
C ARG A 130 19.53 9.85 9.14
N GLU A 131 20.53 10.73 9.06
CA GLU A 131 21.92 10.33 9.25
C GLU A 131 22.16 9.76 10.66
N GLU A 132 21.61 10.38 11.69
CA GLU A 132 21.78 9.89 13.06
C GLU A 132 21.20 8.49 13.28
N ILE A 133 20.08 8.16 12.64
CA ILE A 133 19.47 6.81 12.75
C ILE A 133 20.46 5.72 12.34
N ASP A 134 21.28 5.92 11.30
CA ASP A 134 22.29 4.93 10.90
C ASP A 134 23.41 4.77 11.92
N ASN A 135 23.71 5.81 12.70
CA ASN A 135 24.75 5.79 13.73
C ASN A 135 24.31 5.11 15.03
N ILE A 136 23.01 5.20 15.38
CA ILE A 136 22.53 4.81 16.70
C ILE A 136 21.73 3.52 16.73
N ALA A 137 21.16 3.09 15.60
CA ALA A 137 20.33 1.89 15.58
C ALA A 137 21.17 0.63 15.83
N LYS A 138 20.77 -0.19 16.80
CA LYS A 138 21.52 -1.39 17.19
C LYS A 138 21.31 -2.58 16.27
N ASP A 139 20.16 -2.63 15.60
CA ASP A 139 19.76 -3.73 14.72
C ASP A 139 18.75 -3.22 13.68
N GLU A 140 18.49 -4.03 12.65
CA GLU A 140 17.60 -3.67 11.55
C GLU A 140 16.14 -3.43 11.99
N VAL A 141 15.66 -4.12 13.03
CA VAL A 141 14.29 -3.94 13.53
C VAL A 141 14.16 -2.62 14.28
N GLU A 142 15.15 -2.28 15.10
CA GLU A 142 15.25 -0.99 15.76
C GLU A 142 15.35 0.16 14.75
N LYS A 143 16.22 0.02 13.74
CA LYS A 143 16.31 0.96 12.62
C LYS A 143 14.94 1.14 11.95
N SER A 144 14.24 0.04 11.67
CA SER A 144 12.92 0.08 11.06
C SER A 144 11.85 0.79 11.89
N VAL A 145 11.87 0.64 13.22
CA VAL A 145 10.96 1.38 14.12
C VAL A 145 11.27 2.88 14.10
N LEU A 146 12.55 3.27 14.15
CA LEU A 146 12.97 4.68 14.07
C LEU A 146 12.60 5.31 12.71
N LEU A 147 12.86 4.60 11.61
CA LEU A 147 12.48 5.05 10.26
C LEU A 147 10.97 5.14 10.08
N THR A 148 10.20 4.18 10.61
CA THR A 148 8.73 4.25 10.60
C THR A 148 8.24 5.51 11.30
N SER A 149 8.80 5.83 12.47
CA SER A 149 8.48 7.05 13.21
C SER A 149 8.81 8.32 12.42
N LEU A 150 9.98 8.36 11.77
CA LEU A 150 10.42 9.48 10.93
C LEU A 150 9.49 9.70 9.73
N ILE A 151 9.14 8.62 9.02
CA ILE A 151 8.23 8.68 7.87
C ILE A 151 6.85 9.21 8.29
N ILE A 152 6.30 8.72 9.41
CA ILE A 152 5.02 9.22 9.95
C ILE A 152 5.12 10.71 10.34
N ALA A 153 6.23 11.13 10.94
CA ALA A 153 6.45 12.53 11.30
C ALA A 153 6.47 13.44 10.07
N MET A 154 7.14 13.01 8.99
CA MET A 154 7.22 13.76 7.74
C MET A 154 5.91 13.75 6.95
N ASP A 155 5.17 12.64 6.93
CA ASP A 155 3.86 12.54 6.27
C ASP A 155 2.83 13.51 6.89
N LYS A 156 2.92 13.76 8.20
CA LYS A 156 2.05 14.68 8.94
C LYS A 156 2.28 16.16 8.60
N VAL A 157 3.44 16.51 8.05
CA VAL A 157 3.83 17.91 7.76
C VAL A 157 4.10 18.16 6.27
N ASP A 158 3.60 17.29 5.39
CA ASP A 158 3.78 17.44 3.96
C ASP A 158 2.77 18.40 3.29
N SER A 159 3.07 18.75 2.05
CA SER A 159 2.21 19.55 1.16
C SER A 159 1.87 18.81 -0.14
N SER A 160 1.48 17.53 0.00
CA SER A 160 1.03 16.69 -1.11
C SER A 160 -0.48 16.39 -1.06
N VAL A 161 -0.96 15.73 -2.12
CA VAL A 161 -2.31 15.15 -2.22
C VAL A 161 -2.35 13.68 -1.78
N GLY A 162 -1.28 13.16 -1.17
CA GLY A 162 -1.18 11.77 -0.73
C GLY A 162 -0.25 10.88 -1.56
N HIS A 163 0.52 11.46 -2.49
CA HIS A 163 1.56 10.79 -3.27
C HIS A 163 2.68 11.78 -3.65
N HIS A 164 3.84 11.28 -4.05
CA HIS A 164 5.07 12.07 -4.26
C HIS A 164 5.34 12.47 -5.72
N VAL A 165 4.30 12.43 -6.56
CA VAL A 165 4.44 12.73 -8.01
C VAL A 165 3.85 14.08 -8.38
N SER A 166 3.22 14.76 -7.43
CA SER A 166 2.73 16.13 -7.55
C SER A 166 2.47 16.72 -6.16
N TYR A 167 2.80 18.00 -6.00
CA TYR A 167 2.63 18.75 -4.75
C TYR A 167 1.64 19.91 -4.94
N LEU A 168 1.13 20.44 -3.84
CA LEU A 168 0.22 21.59 -3.84
C LEU A 168 0.98 22.87 -4.23
N LYS A 169 0.32 23.80 -4.94
CA LYS A 169 0.91 25.11 -5.27
C LYS A 169 0.99 26.04 -4.07
N ARG A 170 0.06 25.91 -3.12
CA ARG A 170 0.07 26.59 -1.84
C ARG A 170 0.38 25.60 -0.74
N TRP A 171 1.08 26.04 0.30
CA TRP A 171 1.37 25.19 1.46
C TRP A 171 0.07 24.69 2.08
N ALA A 172 -0.03 23.38 2.30
CA ALA A 172 -1.05 22.84 3.17
C ALA A 172 -0.88 23.42 4.58
N PRO A 173 -1.96 23.69 5.34
CA PRO A 173 -1.86 24.22 6.71
C PRO A 173 -0.93 23.38 7.61
N ARG A 174 -0.94 22.04 7.42
CA ARG A 174 -0.09 21.12 8.18
C ARG A 174 1.41 21.27 7.93
N ALA A 175 1.82 21.85 6.79
CA ALA A 175 3.23 21.98 6.41
C ALA A 175 3.98 23.03 7.24
N TYR A 176 3.26 23.94 7.90
CA TYR A 176 3.83 24.93 8.83
C TYR A 176 4.19 24.34 10.20
N ASN A 177 3.66 23.16 10.53
CA ASN A 177 4.02 22.48 11.77
C ASN A 177 5.48 22.01 11.71
N THR A 178 6.12 21.89 12.87
CA THR A 178 7.42 21.21 12.97
C THR A 178 7.18 19.71 13.07
N MET A 179 7.90 18.91 12.27
CA MET A 179 7.90 17.46 12.37
C MET A 179 8.22 17.02 13.79
N ARG A 180 7.56 15.97 14.26
CA ARG A 180 7.85 15.34 15.55
C ARG A 180 7.72 13.84 15.44
N MET A 181 8.81 13.13 15.72
CA MET A 181 8.82 11.69 15.85
C MET A 181 8.07 11.29 17.12
N VAL A 182 7.20 10.30 16.98
CA VAL A 182 6.45 9.67 18.08
C VAL A 182 6.58 8.17 17.96
N VAL A 183 6.54 7.45 19.08
CA VAL A 183 6.62 5.98 19.03
C VAL A 183 5.44 5.46 18.21
N PRO A 184 5.66 4.64 17.17
CA PRO A 184 4.57 4.02 16.41
C PRO A 184 3.66 3.20 17.33
N LYS A 185 2.44 2.88 16.87
CA LYS A 185 1.48 2.03 17.58
C LYS A 185 1.92 0.55 17.51
N LEU A 186 3.01 0.24 18.20
CA LEU A 186 3.65 -1.07 18.23
C LEU A 186 2.67 -2.17 18.64
N ILE A 187 2.82 -3.34 18.01
CA ILE A 187 2.00 -4.52 18.27
C ILE A 187 2.95 -5.62 18.73
N ILE A 188 2.81 -6.07 19.97
CA ILE A 188 3.71 -7.05 20.59
C ILE A 188 2.92 -8.32 20.89
N ASP A 189 3.46 -9.45 20.46
CA ASP A 189 2.99 -10.80 20.74
C ASP A 189 4.15 -11.78 20.60
N ASP A 190 3.95 -13.04 20.97
CA ASP A 190 4.96 -14.10 20.95
C ASP A 190 5.01 -14.89 19.63
N LYS A 191 4.29 -14.44 18.60
CA LYS A 191 4.16 -15.18 17.33
C LYS A 191 5.31 -14.88 16.39
N LYS A 192 5.65 -15.88 15.58
CA LYS A 192 6.75 -15.80 14.61
C LYS A 192 6.28 -15.18 13.30
N HIS A 193 6.06 -13.87 13.33
CA HIS A 193 5.78 -13.07 12.14
C HIS A 193 6.98 -13.01 11.20
N LYS A 194 6.73 -12.80 9.91
CA LYS A 194 7.77 -12.61 8.90
C LYS A 194 7.39 -11.46 7.96
N ILE A 195 8.40 -10.71 7.52
CA ILE A 195 8.27 -9.71 6.47
C ILE A 195 9.32 -10.00 5.40
N PHE A 196 8.88 -10.11 4.16
CA PHE A 196 9.71 -10.25 2.97
C PHE A 196 9.73 -8.93 2.21
N ASN A 197 10.81 -8.72 1.46
CA ASN A 197 10.93 -7.63 0.51
C ASN A 197 11.39 -8.19 -0.84
N ASN A 198 10.48 -8.87 -1.52
CA ASN A 198 10.79 -9.58 -2.75
C ASN A 198 9.66 -9.50 -3.78
N GLU A 199 9.97 -9.89 -5.01
CA GLU A 199 8.95 -10.11 -6.02
C GLU A 199 8.05 -11.26 -5.64
N ILE A 200 6.74 -11.09 -5.83
CA ILE A 200 5.74 -12.03 -5.30
C ILE A 200 5.93 -13.45 -5.87
N PHE A 201 6.30 -13.56 -7.15
CA PHE A 201 6.43 -14.85 -7.83
C PHE A 201 7.63 -15.66 -7.34
N ASP A 202 8.64 -15.00 -6.77
CA ASP A 202 9.82 -15.65 -6.22
C ASP A 202 9.56 -16.24 -4.82
N LEU A 203 8.39 -15.97 -4.24
CA LEU A 203 8.01 -16.43 -2.90
C LEU A 203 6.96 -17.54 -2.91
N LEU A 204 6.21 -17.71 -4.00
CA LEU A 204 4.99 -18.55 -3.99
C LEU A 204 5.27 -20.02 -3.72
N ASP A 205 6.43 -20.53 -4.10
CA ASP A 205 6.83 -21.92 -3.88
C ASP A 205 7.29 -22.17 -2.43
N ASP A 206 7.89 -21.17 -1.78
CA ASP A 206 8.46 -21.27 -0.43
C ASP A 206 7.50 -20.89 0.70
N VAL A 207 6.52 -20.04 0.41
CA VAL A 207 5.56 -19.54 1.40
C VAL A 207 4.34 -20.45 1.47
N LYS A 208 4.30 -21.30 2.51
CA LYS A 208 3.14 -22.13 2.85
C LYS A 208 2.34 -21.55 4.02
N VAL A 209 1.07 -21.27 3.79
CA VAL A 209 0.13 -20.70 4.79
C VAL A 209 -1.27 -21.29 4.63
N ASP A 210 -2.14 -21.07 5.61
CA ASP A 210 -3.54 -21.49 5.51
C ASP A 210 -4.33 -20.57 4.56
N LEU A 211 -4.06 -19.27 4.61
CA LEU A 211 -4.71 -18.24 3.80
C LEU A 211 -3.71 -17.24 3.21
N ALA A 212 -3.85 -16.92 1.92
CA ALA A 212 -3.16 -15.80 1.30
C ALA A 212 -4.13 -14.67 0.97
N TYR A 213 -3.77 -13.44 1.31
CA TYR A 213 -4.46 -12.22 0.91
C TYR A 213 -3.63 -11.52 -0.17
N PHE A 214 -4.29 -11.18 -1.29
CA PHE A 214 -3.67 -10.47 -2.39
C PHE A 214 -4.44 -9.21 -2.74
N ASP A 215 -3.68 -8.13 -2.82
CA ASP A 215 -4.13 -6.81 -3.23
C ASP A 215 -3.10 -6.17 -4.17
N PRO A 216 -2.85 -6.76 -5.35
CA PRO A 216 -1.78 -6.30 -6.23
C PRO A 216 -2.04 -4.85 -6.69
N PRO A 217 -1.00 -4.08 -7.07
CA PRO A 217 -1.23 -2.80 -7.73
C PRO A 217 -1.90 -3.06 -9.08
N TYR A 218 -2.92 -2.27 -9.44
CA TYR A 218 -3.61 -2.41 -10.73
C TYR A 218 -3.55 -1.11 -11.53
N GLY A 219 -3.31 -1.26 -12.84
CA GLY A 219 -3.40 -0.16 -13.79
C GLY A 219 -4.87 0.20 -14.08
N SER A 220 -5.10 1.47 -14.43
CA SER A 220 -6.43 1.95 -14.85
C SER A 220 -6.96 1.17 -16.07
N SER A 221 -8.26 0.85 -16.04
CA SER A 221 -9.01 0.25 -17.16
C SER A 221 -9.38 1.25 -18.26
N ASN A 222 -9.16 2.56 -18.06
CA ASN A 222 -9.46 3.56 -19.08
C ASN A 222 -8.47 3.46 -20.26
N GLU A 223 -8.92 2.89 -21.38
CA GLU A 223 -8.13 2.72 -22.61
C GLU A 223 -7.85 4.06 -23.33
N LEU A 224 -8.64 5.10 -23.08
CA LEU A 224 -8.41 6.45 -23.62
C LEU A 224 -7.34 7.22 -22.84
N MET A 225 -7.02 6.76 -21.62
CA MET A 225 -5.96 7.35 -20.83
C MET A 225 -4.63 6.80 -21.35
N PRO A 226 -3.70 7.64 -21.86
CA PRO A 226 -2.38 7.16 -22.22
C PRO A 226 -1.80 6.43 -21.01
N PRO A 227 -1.11 5.29 -21.21
CA PRO A 227 -0.61 4.49 -20.10
C PRO A 227 0.09 5.44 -19.13
N SER A 228 -0.44 5.52 -17.90
CA SER A 228 0.12 6.41 -16.89
C SER A 228 1.60 6.12 -16.80
N ARG A 229 2.44 7.05 -17.24
CA ARG A 229 3.90 6.94 -17.11
C ARG A 229 4.35 6.92 -15.65
N VAL A 230 3.41 7.08 -14.72
CA VAL A 230 3.60 7.05 -13.28
C VAL A 230 2.99 5.76 -12.73
N ARG A 231 3.86 4.81 -12.38
CA ARG A 231 3.52 3.53 -11.77
C ARG A 231 3.49 3.64 -10.24
N TYR A 232 3.02 2.60 -9.58
CA TYR A 232 2.96 2.52 -8.12
C TYR A 232 4.29 2.88 -7.43
N ALA A 233 5.40 2.37 -7.97
CA ALA A 233 6.76 2.64 -7.48
C ALA A 233 7.09 4.14 -7.43
N SER A 234 6.53 4.94 -8.35
CA SER A 234 6.70 6.39 -8.38
C SER A 234 5.90 7.12 -7.29
N TYR A 235 4.78 6.59 -6.79
CA TYR A 235 3.94 7.33 -5.84
C TYR A 235 4.58 7.54 -4.48
N TYR A 236 5.49 6.67 -4.06
CA TYR A 236 6.09 6.72 -2.72
C TYR A 236 7.62 6.75 -2.75
N HIS A 237 8.20 7.23 -3.85
CA HIS A 237 9.64 7.19 -4.11
C HIS A 237 10.50 7.85 -3.02
N LEU A 238 10.02 8.94 -2.40
CA LEU A 238 10.73 9.58 -1.27
C LEU A 238 10.88 8.68 -0.06
N TRP A 239 9.92 7.80 0.23
CA TRP A 239 10.06 6.85 1.33
C TRP A 239 11.13 5.81 1.03
N LYS A 240 11.33 5.44 -0.24
CA LYS A 240 12.49 4.62 -0.65
C LYS A 240 13.80 5.36 -0.29
N THR A 241 13.91 6.64 -0.63
CA THR A 241 15.10 7.43 -0.29
C THR A 241 15.30 7.58 1.22
N VAL A 242 14.23 7.84 1.99
CA VAL A 242 14.31 7.89 3.45
C VAL A 242 14.75 6.54 4.02
N CYS A 243 14.29 5.41 3.50
CA CYS A 243 14.71 4.10 4.02
C CYS A 243 16.17 3.79 3.68
N LEU A 244 16.56 3.97 2.41
CA LEU A 244 17.90 3.64 1.91
C LEU A 244 18.98 4.64 2.32
N ASN A 245 18.60 5.87 2.72
CA ASN A 245 19.52 6.99 2.93
C ASN A 245 20.42 7.30 1.73
N ASP A 246 19.94 7.00 0.51
CA ASP A 246 20.68 7.24 -0.71
C ASP A 246 20.44 8.65 -1.25
N LYS A 247 21.19 9.03 -2.29
CA LYS A 247 21.12 10.35 -2.93
C LYS A 247 20.91 10.15 -4.44
N PRO A 248 19.74 9.63 -4.84
CA PRO A 248 19.49 9.27 -6.24
C PRO A 248 19.47 10.52 -7.11
N LYS A 249 19.76 10.34 -8.40
CA LYS A 249 19.46 11.36 -9.41
C LYS A 249 17.94 11.55 -9.51
N VAL A 250 17.51 12.81 -9.60
CA VAL A 250 16.09 13.19 -9.66
C VAL A 250 15.74 13.81 -11.01
N VAL A 251 14.50 13.58 -11.46
CA VAL A 251 13.99 14.01 -12.77
C VAL A 251 12.57 14.57 -12.70
N GLY A 252 12.26 15.47 -13.63
CA GLY A 252 10.94 16.04 -13.81
C GLY A 252 10.52 17.08 -12.75
N VAL A 253 9.29 17.57 -12.87
CA VAL A 253 8.76 18.71 -12.08
C VAL A 253 8.58 18.43 -10.59
N ALA A 254 8.49 17.15 -10.19
CA ALA A 254 8.33 16.73 -8.81
C ALA A 254 9.63 16.13 -8.22
N ASP A 255 10.75 16.23 -8.97
CA ASP A 255 12.04 15.67 -8.61
C ASP A 255 11.92 14.19 -8.20
N ARG A 256 11.33 13.37 -9.07
CA ARG A 256 11.18 11.93 -8.81
C ARG A 256 12.52 11.24 -8.99
N ARG A 257 12.78 10.15 -8.25
CA ARG A 257 13.96 9.32 -8.52
C ARG A 257 13.95 8.82 -9.97
N GLU A 258 15.09 8.79 -10.63
CA GLU A 258 15.20 8.29 -12.00
C GLU A 258 14.89 6.78 -12.08
N ASP A 259 15.21 6.02 -11.04
CA ASP A 259 15.08 4.56 -10.93
C ASP A 259 13.65 4.06 -10.61
N VAL A 260 12.65 4.95 -10.47
CA VAL A 260 11.24 4.56 -10.27
C VAL A 260 10.39 4.75 -11.53
N GLY A 261 11.04 5.00 -12.67
CA GLY A 261 10.38 5.08 -13.98
C GLY A 261 9.76 3.75 -14.39
N ASP A 262 8.70 3.83 -15.20
CA ASP A 262 7.96 2.70 -15.78
C ASP A 262 8.86 1.59 -16.35
N VAL A 263 9.91 1.96 -17.08
CA VAL A 263 10.81 1.03 -17.78
C VAL A 263 11.71 0.26 -16.81
N VAL A 264 11.88 0.76 -15.58
CA VAL A 264 12.81 0.22 -14.58
C VAL A 264 12.09 -0.52 -13.45
N ALA A 265 10.98 0.04 -12.96
CA ALA A 265 10.27 -0.43 -11.76
C ALA A 265 8.79 -0.72 -12.02
N GLY A 266 8.45 -1.17 -13.23
CA GLY A 266 7.08 -1.54 -13.60
C GLY A 266 6.64 -2.86 -12.96
N SER A 267 5.44 -2.88 -12.39
CA SER A 267 4.80 -4.12 -11.96
C SER A 267 4.06 -4.79 -13.11
N ILE A 268 4.20 -6.10 -13.24
CA ILE A 268 3.43 -6.91 -14.21
C ILE A 268 1.91 -6.81 -13.98
N PHE A 269 1.49 -6.51 -12.74
CA PHE A 269 0.08 -6.30 -12.41
C PHE A 269 -0.47 -4.92 -12.84
N GLU A 270 0.43 -3.99 -13.18
CA GLU A 270 0.07 -2.70 -13.76
C GLU A 270 0.19 -2.67 -15.30
N ASP A 271 0.67 -3.76 -15.92
CA ASP A 271 0.94 -3.81 -17.36
C ASP A 271 -0.32 -3.50 -18.20
N PHE A 272 -0.12 -2.77 -19.29
CA PHE A 272 -1.17 -2.35 -20.23
C PHE A 272 -1.16 -3.13 -21.53
N ARG A 273 -0.09 -3.90 -21.77
CA ARG A 273 0.11 -4.63 -23.00
C ARG A 273 -0.78 -5.87 -23.02
N LYS A 274 -1.14 -6.26 -24.23
CA LYS A 274 -1.79 -7.52 -24.54
C LYS A 274 -0.75 -8.51 -25.05
N ASN A 275 -0.96 -9.79 -24.80
CA ASN A 275 -0.19 -10.88 -25.38
C ASN A 275 -0.59 -11.09 -26.86
N GLU A 276 0.04 -12.06 -27.52
CA GLU A 276 -0.20 -12.38 -28.94
C GLU A 276 -1.66 -12.77 -29.24
N ASP A 277 -2.36 -13.35 -28.24
CA ASP A 277 -3.77 -13.71 -28.32
C ASP A 277 -4.74 -12.53 -28.04
N GLY A 278 -4.21 -11.32 -27.88
CA GLY A 278 -4.99 -10.12 -27.59
C GLY A 278 -5.53 -10.03 -26.15
N ARG A 279 -5.06 -10.86 -25.23
CA ARG A 279 -5.43 -10.82 -23.80
C ARG A 279 -4.45 -9.97 -23.00
N TYR A 280 -4.95 -9.21 -22.03
CA TYR A 280 -4.08 -8.39 -21.17
C TYR A 280 -3.13 -9.26 -20.35
N ILE A 281 -1.84 -8.92 -20.32
CA ILE A 281 -0.79 -9.68 -19.61
C ILE A 281 -1.11 -9.83 -18.10
N VAL A 282 -1.79 -8.85 -17.49
CA VAL A 282 -2.21 -8.92 -16.08
C VAL A 282 -3.14 -10.10 -15.79
N ILE A 283 -3.93 -10.55 -16.75
CA ILE A 283 -4.82 -11.73 -16.60
C ILE A 283 -3.97 -12.99 -16.39
N ASP A 284 -2.92 -13.16 -17.18
CA ASP A 284 -2.00 -14.29 -17.08
C ASP A 284 -1.22 -14.25 -15.76
N ALA A 285 -0.81 -13.05 -15.32
CA ALA A 285 -0.16 -12.85 -14.03
C ALA A 285 -1.06 -13.22 -12.85
N LEU A 286 -2.34 -12.80 -12.86
CA LEU A 286 -3.31 -13.16 -11.82
C LEU A 286 -3.60 -14.67 -11.80
N LYS A 287 -3.73 -15.30 -12.98
CA LYS A 287 -3.89 -16.75 -13.09
C LYS A 287 -2.70 -17.48 -12.48
N LYS A 288 -1.47 -17.08 -12.84
CA LYS A 288 -0.24 -17.64 -12.27
C LYS A 288 -0.18 -17.46 -10.76
N LEU A 289 -0.54 -16.28 -10.25
CA LEU A 289 -0.57 -15.98 -8.82
C LEU A 289 -1.51 -16.94 -8.09
N ILE A 290 -2.76 -17.08 -8.55
CA ILE A 290 -3.76 -17.97 -7.93
C ILE A 290 -3.32 -19.43 -8.00
N ASP A 291 -2.84 -19.90 -9.15
CA ASP A 291 -2.48 -21.32 -9.34
C ASP A 291 -1.24 -21.72 -8.52
N LYS A 292 -0.21 -20.87 -8.46
CA LYS A 292 1.05 -21.17 -7.76
C LYS A 292 1.00 -21.00 -6.25
N THR A 293 0.13 -20.14 -5.73
CA THR A 293 0.07 -19.86 -4.29
C THR A 293 -0.16 -21.12 -3.44
N ASN A 294 0.74 -21.42 -2.51
CA ASN A 294 0.64 -22.56 -1.60
C ASN A 294 -0.21 -22.24 -0.35
N ALA A 295 -1.53 -22.07 -0.57
CA ALA A 295 -2.50 -21.84 0.50
C ALA A 295 -3.81 -22.61 0.27
N LYS A 296 -4.51 -22.94 1.36
CA LYS A 296 -5.84 -23.57 1.26
C LYS A 296 -6.90 -22.57 0.79
N TYR A 297 -6.79 -21.33 1.26
CA TYR A 297 -7.68 -20.23 0.90
C TYR A 297 -6.88 -19.08 0.30
N ILE A 298 -7.48 -18.38 -0.67
CA ILE A 298 -6.99 -17.11 -1.18
C ILE A 298 -8.12 -16.09 -1.04
N VAL A 299 -7.81 -14.90 -0.55
CA VAL A 299 -8.68 -13.73 -0.66
C VAL A 299 -8.03 -12.75 -1.62
N LEU A 300 -8.63 -12.56 -2.80
CA LEU A 300 -8.20 -11.55 -3.77
C LEU A 300 -9.09 -10.31 -3.64
N SER A 301 -8.48 -9.17 -3.34
CA SER A 301 -9.13 -7.86 -3.37
C SER A 301 -8.96 -7.23 -4.75
N TYR A 302 -10.03 -6.71 -5.31
CA TYR A 302 -9.97 -6.11 -6.64
C TYR A 302 -11.02 -5.03 -6.87
N ASN A 303 -10.65 -3.96 -7.56
CA ASN A 303 -11.54 -2.85 -7.90
C ASN A 303 -12.02 -2.92 -9.36
N ASN A 304 -13.28 -2.56 -9.63
CA ASN A 304 -13.84 -2.58 -10.98
C ASN A 304 -13.19 -1.60 -12.00
N ASN A 305 -12.33 -0.70 -11.55
CA ASN A 305 -11.55 0.20 -12.42
C ASN A 305 -10.18 -0.37 -12.86
N GLY A 306 -9.85 -1.59 -12.48
CA GLY A 306 -8.62 -2.24 -12.94
C GLY A 306 -8.79 -2.96 -14.28
N ARG A 307 -7.70 -3.15 -15.03
CA ARG A 307 -7.73 -3.81 -16.35
C ARG A 307 -8.23 -5.25 -16.36
N ALA A 308 -7.97 -6.02 -15.30
CA ALA A 308 -8.60 -7.32 -15.14
C ALA A 308 -10.07 -7.14 -14.76
N THR A 309 -10.98 -7.32 -15.71
CA THR A 309 -12.42 -7.17 -15.43
C THR A 309 -12.91 -8.28 -14.51
N PHE A 310 -14.07 -8.07 -13.87
CA PHE A 310 -14.75 -9.10 -13.09
C PHE A 310 -14.94 -10.41 -13.89
N ASP A 311 -15.34 -10.30 -15.15
CA ASP A 311 -15.53 -11.45 -16.04
C ASP A 311 -14.21 -12.17 -16.35
N ALA A 312 -13.12 -11.43 -16.50
CA ALA A 312 -11.80 -12.03 -16.71
C ALA A 312 -11.33 -12.81 -15.47
N ILE A 313 -11.50 -12.23 -14.27
CA ILE A 313 -11.15 -12.91 -13.01
C ILE A 313 -12.01 -14.16 -12.79
N THR A 314 -13.33 -14.06 -12.98
CA THR A 314 -14.21 -15.23 -12.86
C THR A 314 -13.92 -16.28 -13.94
N GLY A 315 -13.52 -15.87 -15.14
CA GLY A 315 -13.02 -16.75 -16.20
C GLY A 315 -11.79 -17.55 -15.76
N ILE A 316 -10.79 -16.90 -15.16
CA ILE A 316 -9.61 -17.55 -14.57
C ILE A 316 -10.05 -18.61 -13.54
N LEU A 317 -10.96 -18.25 -12.64
CA LEU A 317 -11.40 -19.15 -11.57
C LEU A 317 -12.13 -20.38 -12.12
N ARG A 318 -12.95 -20.21 -13.17
CA ARG A 318 -13.61 -21.33 -13.86
C ARG A 318 -12.59 -22.24 -14.55
N GLU A 319 -11.61 -21.66 -15.24
CA GLU A 319 -10.55 -22.41 -15.92
C GLU A 319 -9.73 -23.26 -14.92
N LEU A 320 -9.39 -22.66 -13.78
CA LEU A 320 -8.68 -23.33 -12.68
C LEU A 320 -9.59 -24.25 -11.84
N LYS A 321 -10.89 -24.35 -12.16
CA LYS A 321 -11.90 -25.14 -11.45
C LYS A 321 -11.98 -24.82 -9.95
N MET A 322 -11.82 -23.55 -9.60
CA MET A 322 -11.79 -23.08 -8.21
C MET A 322 -13.20 -22.86 -7.66
N LYS A 323 -13.40 -23.16 -6.38
CA LYS A 323 -14.58 -22.72 -5.63
C LYS A 323 -14.39 -21.29 -5.19
N CYS A 324 -15.39 -20.43 -5.39
CA CYS A 324 -15.31 -19.04 -4.97
C CYS A 324 -16.63 -18.51 -4.39
N SER A 325 -16.52 -17.77 -3.30
CA SER A 325 -17.55 -16.86 -2.78
C SER A 325 -17.09 -15.42 -3.00
N ILE A 326 -17.97 -14.56 -3.50
CA ILE A 326 -17.64 -13.19 -3.91
C ILE A 326 -18.44 -12.22 -3.04
N LEU A 327 -17.74 -11.28 -2.41
CA LEU A 327 -18.37 -10.13 -1.77
C LEU A 327 -18.22 -8.90 -2.66
N GLU A 328 -19.34 -8.26 -3.00
CA GLU A 328 -19.38 -6.99 -3.73
C GLU A 328 -19.73 -5.84 -2.77
N MET A 329 -18.94 -4.76 -2.83
CA MET A 329 -19.10 -3.60 -1.97
C MET A 329 -19.11 -2.31 -2.79
N ASP A 330 -20.04 -1.41 -2.49
CA ASP A 330 -20.01 -0.04 -3.01
C ASP A 330 -18.88 0.75 -2.32
N TYR A 331 -17.91 1.23 -3.10
CA TYR A 331 -16.77 1.99 -2.58
C TYR A 331 -16.86 3.46 -3.01
N ARG A 332 -16.59 4.40 -2.09
CA ARG A 332 -16.63 5.83 -2.44
C ARG A 332 -15.50 6.19 -3.41
N LYS A 333 -15.81 7.04 -4.41
CA LYS A 333 -14.78 7.74 -5.19
C LYS A 333 -13.91 8.56 -4.22
N ASN A 334 -12.58 8.44 -4.30
CA ASN A 334 -11.66 9.31 -3.56
C ASN A 334 -11.94 10.78 -3.90
N VAL A 335 -11.73 11.71 -2.97
CA VAL A 335 -11.89 13.17 -3.20
C VAL A 335 -11.05 13.66 -4.39
N MET A 336 -9.97 12.95 -4.75
CA MET A 336 -9.19 13.24 -5.95
C MET A 336 -9.89 12.88 -7.27
N ALA A 337 -10.78 11.89 -7.28
CA ALA A 337 -11.57 11.54 -8.47
C ALA A 337 -12.66 12.58 -8.78
N THR A 338 -13.00 13.43 -7.82
CA THR A 338 -13.86 14.62 -8.03
C THR A 338 -13.09 15.85 -8.50
N MET A 339 -11.76 15.78 -8.63
CA MET A 339 -10.91 16.87 -9.10
C MET A 339 -10.44 16.65 -10.55
N ALA A 340 -11.34 16.21 -11.44
CA ALA A 340 -11.09 16.22 -12.88
C ALA A 340 -11.35 17.62 -13.44
N TRP A 341 -10.33 18.28 -14.00
CA TRP A 341 -10.42 19.66 -14.51
C TRP A 341 -10.82 19.74 -15.99
N THR A 342 -10.87 18.60 -16.69
CA THR A 342 -11.20 18.52 -18.13
C THR A 342 -11.99 17.24 -18.42
N ASN A 343 -13.15 17.37 -19.06
CA ASN A 343 -14.01 16.23 -19.48
C ASN A 343 -13.48 15.49 -20.73
N GLU A 344 -12.37 15.94 -21.31
CA GLU A 344 -11.80 15.39 -22.56
C GLU A 344 -11.31 13.93 -22.46
N TRP A 345 -11.06 13.44 -21.24
CA TRP A 345 -10.50 12.10 -20.98
C TRP A 345 -11.52 11.11 -20.41
N LEU A 346 -12.79 11.50 -20.35
CA LEU A 346 -13.90 10.66 -19.93
C LEU A 346 -14.50 10.00 -21.18
N SER A 347 -14.43 8.67 -21.28
CA SER A 347 -15.27 7.95 -22.23
C SER A 347 -16.74 8.29 -21.98
N SER A 348 -17.54 8.41 -23.06
CA SER A 348 -18.99 8.58 -22.97
C SER A 348 -19.58 7.50 -22.04
N GLY A 349 -20.25 7.92 -20.96
CA GLY A 349 -20.84 7.03 -19.93
C GLY A 349 -20.09 6.91 -18.60
N HIS A 350 -18.97 7.63 -18.39
CA HIS A 350 -18.20 7.59 -17.13
C HIS A 350 -18.90 8.20 -15.90
N GLU A 351 -20.01 8.94 -16.08
CA GLU A 351 -20.71 9.65 -15.00
C GLU A 351 -21.49 8.69 -14.07
N ASP A 352 -21.89 7.50 -14.54
CA ASP A 352 -22.78 6.57 -13.80
C ASP A 352 -22.13 5.27 -13.28
N ILE A 353 -20.84 5.03 -13.52
CA ILE A 353 -20.18 3.82 -13.01
C ILE A 353 -19.80 4.05 -11.54
N LYS A 354 -20.58 3.44 -10.63
CA LYS A 354 -20.22 3.34 -9.20
C LYS A 354 -18.92 2.53 -9.07
N ASN A 355 -17.96 3.05 -8.30
CA ASN A 355 -16.76 2.30 -7.94
C ASN A 355 -17.17 1.12 -7.05
N LYS A 356 -16.84 -0.09 -7.48
CA LYS A 356 -17.10 -1.32 -6.75
C LYS A 356 -15.79 -1.98 -6.36
N GLU A 357 -15.75 -2.47 -5.14
CA GLU A 357 -14.68 -3.32 -4.65
C GLU A 357 -15.22 -4.73 -4.46
N PHE A 358 -14.42 -5.72 -4.87
CA PHE A 358 -14.72 -7.13 -4.75
C PHE A 358 -13.71 -7.81 -3.84
N LEU A 359 -14.19 -8.71 -2.99
CA LEU A 359 -13.38 -9.71 -2.31
C LEU A 359 -13.76 -11.10 -2.83
N PHE A 360 -12.84 -11.76 -3.51
CA PHE A 360 -12.99 -13.14 -3.96
C PHE A 360 -12.38 -14.07 -2.92
N LEU A 361 -13.20 -14.78 -2.14
CA LEU A 361 -12.74 -15.89 -1.29
C LEU A 361 -12.69 -17.16 -2.13
N ILE A 362 -11.49 -17.61 -2.42
CA ILE A 362 -11.19 -18.75 -3.29
C ILE A 362 -10.72 -19.91 -2.41
N GLN A 363 -11.26 -21.11 -2.61
CA GLN A 363 -10.81 -22.35 -1.96
C GLN A 363 -10.07 -23.23 -2.97
N LYS A 364 -8.81 -23.57 -2.68
CA LYS A 364 -7.92 -24.34 -3.57
C LYS A 364 -8.06 -25.87 -3.44
N ASP A 365 -9.27 -26.36 -3.19
CA ASP A 365 -9.53 -27.80 -3.11
C ASP A 365 -9.75 -28.40 -4.52
N LYS A 366 -8.69 -28.97 -5.10
CA LYS A 366 -8.72 -29.61 -6.43
C LYS A 366 -9.55 -30.89 -6.47
N SER A 367 -9.95 -31.46 -5.33
CA SER A 367 -10.80 -32.67 -5.26
C SER A 367 -12.29 -32.36 -5.39
N ALA A 368 -12.66 -31.09 -5.24
CA ALA A 368 -14.05 -30.68 -5.27
C ALA A 368 -14.58 -30.54 -6.70
N LYS A 369 -15.86 -30.91 -6.92
CA LYS A 369 -16.52 -30.70 -8.21
C LYS A 369 -16.50 -29.20 -8.59
N PRO A 370 -16.24 -28.86 -9.85
CA PRO A 370 -16.32 -27.48 -10.33
C PRO A 370 -17.70 -26.88 -10.03
N VAL A 371 -17.73 -25.64 -9.56
CA VAL A 371 -18.98 -24.92 -9.35
C VAL A 371 -19.28 -24.12 -10.63
N ALA A 372 -20.49 -24.28 -11.18
CA ALA A 372 -20.91 -23.56 -12.39
C ALA A 372 -21.12 -22.06 -12.13
N ASP A 373 -21.69 -21.72 -10.97
CA ASP A 373 -22.04 -20.35 -10.57
C ASP A 373 -21.38 -19.93 -9.26
N PHE A 374 -20.73 -18.77 -9.26
CA PHE A 374 -20.15 -18.20 -8.03
C PHE A 374 -21.23 -17.52 -7.20
N LYS A 375 -21.20 -17.75 -5.88
CA LYS A 375 -22.11 -17.07 -4.96
C LYS A 375 -21.65 -15.62 -4.78
N ILE A 376 -22.50 -14.67 -5.15
CA ILE A 376 -22.25 -13.22 -5.00
C ILE A 376 -23.12 -12.68 -3.87
N GLU A 377 -22.50 -12.12 -2.84
CA GLU A 377 -23.18 -11.41 -1.75
C GLU A 377 -22.85 -9.92 -1.81
N LYS A 378 -23.89 -9.07 -1.86
CA LYS A 378 -23.73 -7.62 -1.84
C LYS A 378 -23.74 -7.10 -0.40
N ILE A 379 -22.76 -6.28 -0.06
CA ILE A 379 -22.60 -5.72 1.28
C ILE A 379 -22.48 -4.19 1.18
N ASN A 380 -23.25 -3.49 2.01
CA ASN A 380 -23.09 -2.06 2.21
C ASN A 380 -22.06 -1.81 3.32
N LEU A 381 -20.91 -1.22 2.99
CA LEU A 381 -19.86 -0.90 3.96
C LEU A 381 -20.35 0.04 5.08
N ARG A 382 -21.39 0.86 4.82
CA ARG A 382 -21.96 1.82 5.79
C ARG A 382 -22.87 1.18 6.84
N GLU A 383 -23.36 -0.02 6.57
CA GLU A 383 -24.23 -0.78 7.47
C GLU A 383 -23.45 -1.93 8.13
N SER A 384 -22.11 -1.87 8.13
CA SER A 384 -21.28 -2.83 8.84
C SER A 384 -21.50 -2.68 10.36
N VAL A 385 -22.51 -3.40 10.84
CA VAL A 385 -22.82 -3.66 12.25
C VAL A 385 -21.54 -4.11 12.96
N PRO A 386 -21.34 -3.77 14.25
CA PRO A 386 -20.21 -4.26 15.02
C PRO A 386 -19.98 -5.76 14.82
N VAL A 387 -18.70 -6.12 14.75
CA VAL A 387 -18.15 -7.47 14.78
C VAL A 387 -19.08 -8.44 15.53
N GLY A 388 -19.75 -9.36 14.81
CA GLY A 388 -20.48 -10.48 15.44
C GLY A 388 -21.90 -10.83 14.98
N GLN A 389 -22.55 -10.11 14.05
CA GLN A 389 -23.97 -10.39 13.73
C GLN A 389 -24.32 -10.89 12.32
N LYS A 390 -23.39 -10.87 11.34
CA LYS A 390 -23.66 -11.43 10.00
C LYS A 390 -22.92 -12.74 9.78
N LYS A 391 -23.64 -13.86 9.75
CA LYS A 391 -23.10 -15.11 9.18
C LYS A 391 -23.03 -14.93 7.66
N LEU A 392 -21.86 -14.62 7.13
CA LEU A 392 -21.59 -14.75 5.71
C LEU A 392 -21.73 -16.23 5.37
N ALA A 393 -22.62 -16.56 4.45
CA ALA A 393 -22.85 -17.95 4.07
C ALA A 393 -21.75 -18.36 3.09
N LEU A 394 -20.67 -18.95 3.61
CA LEU A 394 -19.52 -19.41 2.85
C LEU A 394 -19.74 -20.84 2.34
N PHE A 395 -19.46 -21.04 1.05
CA PHE A 395 -19.48 -22.30 0.30
C PHE A 395 -20.72 -23.18 0.47
#